data_AF-A0A7S0N5K3-F1
#
_entry.id   AF-A0A7S0N5K3-F1
#
_cell.length_a   1.000
_cell.length_b   1.000
_cell.length_c   1.000
_cell.angle_alpha   90.00
_cell.angle_beta   90.00
_cell.angle_gamma   90.00
#
_symmetry.space_group_name_H-M   'P 1'
#
loop_
_entity.id
_entity.type
_entity.pdbx_description
1 polymer ?
#
loop_
_entity_poly.entity_id
_entity_poly.type
_entity_poly.pdbx_seq_one_letter_code
_entity_poly.pdbx_strand_id
1 'polypeptide(L)'
;ETMARCEKGHPFCVGCVRRYVEEAVFGNAGTTVATRLPCMDTSACTGCFRAATVREALPADLLRRYERRQAEDALMRAELPGLVKCPYCDLQVEVPEEQRILKCPRPSCGMESCKLCG
;
A
#
# COMPACT_ATOMS: atom_id res chain seq x y z
N GLU A 1 -22.99 9.52 17.54
CA GLU A 1 -21.97 8.46 17.46
C GLU A 1 -21.78 8.07 16.01
N THR A 2 -20.56 8.18 15.48
CA THR A 2 -20.28 7.78 14.09
C THR A 2 -19.95 6.29 14.10
N MET A 3 -20.66 5.49 13.31
CA MET A 3 -20.43 4.05 13.18
C MET A 3 -19.95 3.74 11.77
N ALA A 4 -18.88 2.97 11.66
CA ALA A 4 -18.38 2.49 10.39
C ALA A 4 -19.10 1.21 10.01
N ARG A 5 -19.48 1.06 8.73
CA ARG A 5 -20.10 -0.18 8.24
C ARG A 5 -19.25 -0.77 7.13
N CYS A 6 -19.08 -2.09 7.19
CA CYS A 6 -18.53 -2.87 6.09
C CYS A 6 -19.48 -2.84 4.88
N GLU A 7 -18.99 -3.16 3.68
CA GLU A 7 -19.79 -3.35 2.46
C GLU A 7 -20.96 -4.32 2.64
N LYS A 8 -20.84 -5.31 3.54
CA LYS A 8 -21.89 -6.28 3.86
C LYS A 8 -22.88 -5.80 4.94
N GLY A 9 -22.67 -4.60 5.51
CA GLY A 9 -23.57 -4.01 6.49
C GLY A 9 -23.19 -4.24 7.96
N HIS A 10 -22.11 -4.96 8.25
CA HIS A 10 -21.63 -5.17 9.63
C HIS A 10 -21.19 -3.83 10.27
N PRO A 11 -21.81 -3.42 11.39
CA PRO A 11 -21.51 -2.16 12.05
C PRO A 11 -20.36 -2.32 13.06
N PHE A 12 -19.41 -1.39 13.03
CA PHE A 12 -18.29 -1.32 13.95
C PHE A 12 -18.13 0.09 14.50
N CYS A 13 -17.64 0.17 15.73
CA CYS A 13 -17.34 1.44 16.38
C CYS A 13 -16.10 2.09 15.75
N VAL A 14 -16.04 3.43 15.69
CA VAL A 14 -14.87 4.14 15.15
C VAL A 14 -13.58 3.79 15.91
N GLY A 15 -13.66 3.61 17.24
CA GLY A 15 -12.51 3.17 18.05
C GLY A 15 -12.00 1.78 17.67
N CYS A 16 -12.90 0.88 17.28
CA CYS A 16 -12.62 -0.48 16.84
C CYS A 16 -11.88 -0.43 15.49
N VAL A 17 -12.40 0.35 14.54
CA VAL A 17 -11.77 0.61 13.22
C VAL A 17 -10.39 1.21 13.37
N ARG A 18 -10.25 2.21 14.24
CA ARG A 18 -8.98 2.88 14.49
C ARG A 18 -7.92 1.90 14.98
N ARG A 19 -8.22 1.13 16.03
CA ARG A 19 -7.27 0.14 16.59
C ARG A 19 -6.86 -0.89 15.55
N TYR A 20 -7.81 -1.37 14.76
CA TYR A 20 -7.52 -2.34 13.70
C TYR A 20 -6.61 -1.76 12.61
N VAL A 21 -6.80 -0.49 12.23
CA VAL A 21 -5.90 0.20 11.30
C VAL A 21 -4.54 0.45 11.94
N GLU A 22 -4.47 0.81 13.23
CA GLU A 22 -3.20 0.93 13.96
C GLU A 22 -2.45 -0.41 13.95
N GLU A 23 -3.13 -1.52 14.24
CA GLU A 23 -2.52 -2.85 14.16
C GLU A 23 -2.12 -3.22 12.73
N ALA A 24 -2.86 -2.81 11.71
CA ALA A 24 -2.50 -3.06 10.31
C ALA A 24 -1.35 -2.17 9.78
N VAL A 25 -1.20 -0.96 10.32
CA VAL A 25 -0.15 0.01 9.92
C VAL A 25 1.14 -0.20 10.73
N PHE A 26 1.03 -0.54 12.02
CA PHE A 26 2.16 -0.71 12.93
C PHE A 26 2.51 -2.17 13.21
N GLY A 27 1.60 -3.11 12.97
CA GLY A 27 1.84 -4.53 13.17
C GLY A 27 2.90 -5.07 12.21
N ASN A 28 3.79 -5.90 12.74
CA ASN A 28 4.85 -6.57 11.98
C ASN A 28 4.31 -7.72 11.09
N ALA A 29 3.01 -8.00 11.17
CA ALA A 29 2.34 -8.91 10.26
C ALA A 29 2.08 -8.16 8.95
N GLY A 30 2.70 -8.63 7.87
CA GLY A 30 2.36 -8.26 6.49
C GLY A 30 0.94 -8.70 6.11
N THR A 31 -0.04 -8.46 6.99
CA THR A 31 -1.44 -8.43 6.62
C THR A 31 -1.52 -7.31 5.63
N THR A 32 -1.50 -7.71 4.36
CA THR A 32 -1.60 -6.86 3.21
C THR A 32 -2.75 -5.92 3.50
N VAL A 33 -2.44 -4.68 3.82
CA VAL A 33 -3.40 -3.61 3.60
C VAL A 33 -3.40 -3.50 2.08
N ALA A 34 -4.06 -4.49 1.46
CA ALA A 34 -4.78 -4.26 0.24
C ALA A 34 -5.45 -2.90 0.44
N THR A 35 -5.51 -2.10 -0.60
CA THR A 35 -6.11 -0.76 -0.67
C THR A 35 -7.47 -0.60 0.07
N ARG A 36 -8.05 -1.69 0.59
CA ARG A 36 -9.26 -1.82 1.38
C ARG A 36 -9.01 -2.59 2.69
N LEU A 37 -9.51 -2.02 3.80
CA LEU A 37 -9.50 -2.64 5.13
C LEU A 37 -10.56 -3.77 5.17
N PRO A 38 -10.21 -5.04 5.41
CA PRO A 38 -11.18 -6.13 5.43
C PRO A 38 -12.11 -6.06 6.65
N CYS A 39 -13.25 -6.73 6.57
CA CYS A 39 -14.20 -6.83 7.67
C CYS A 39 -13.58 -7.57 8.87
N MET A 40 -13.79 -7.06 10.09
CA MET A 40 -13.34 -7.72 11.32
C MET A 40 -14.32 -8.78 11.83
N ASP A 41 -15.30 -9.15 11.02
CA ASP A 41 -16.36 -10.06 11.46
C ASP A 41 -15.87 -11.51 11.41
N THR A 42 -16.18 -12.28 12.45
CA THR A 42 -15.72 -13.67 12.58
C THR A 42 -16.46 -14.65 11.67
N SER A 43 -17.53 -14.22 11.00
CA SER A 43 -18.33 -15.05 10.08
C SER A 43 -17.67 -15.23 8.70
N ALA A 44 -16.34 -15.09 8.62
CA ALA A 44 -15.58 -15.13 7.36
C ALA A 44 -16.11 -14.15 6.30
N CYS A 45 -16.47 -12.94 6.73
CA CYS A 45 -16.97 -11.91 5.83
C CYS A 45 -15.86 -11.43 4.88
N THR A 46 -16.05 -11.64 3.58
CA THR A 46 -15.12 -11.18 2.52
C THR A 46 -15.32 -9.70 2.14
N GLY A 47 -16.23 -9.00 2.81
CA GLY A 47 -16.45 -7.57 2.60
C GLY A 47 -15.31 -6.72 3.14
N CYS A 48 -15.17 -5.51 2.63
CA CYS A 48 -14.23 -4.52 3.14
C CYS A 48 -14.95 -3.27 3.66
N PHE A 49 -14.24 -2.45 4.43
CA PHE A 49 -14.69 -1.10 4.73
C PHE A 49 -14.42 -0.16 3.55
N ARG A 50 -15.36 0.76 3.32
CA ARG A 50 -15.20 1.80 2.31
C ARG A 50 -14.10 2.77 2.72
N ALA A 51 -13.28 3.20 1.76
CA ALA A 51 -12.20 4.16 2.00
C ALA A 51 -12.72 5.47 2.63
N ALA A 52 -13.85 6.00 2.17
CA ALA A 52 -14.45 7.21 2.75
C ALA A 52 -14.74 7.06 4.25
N THR A 53 -15.40 5.96 4.64
CA THR A 53 -15.72 5.68 6.04
C THR A 53 -14.47 5.50 6.90
N VAL A 54 -13.43 4.86 6.35
CA VAL A 54 -12.14 4.70 7.05
C VAL A 54 -11.44 6.06 7.21
N ARG A 55 -11.45 6.91 6.18
CA ARG A 55 -10.91 8.28 6.25
C ARG A 55 -11.60 9.13 7.31
N GLU A 56 -12.92 9.03 7.42
CA GLU A 56 -13.70 9.76 8.42
C GLU A 56 -13.52 9.19 9.85
N ALA A 57 -13.28 7.88 9.98
CA ALA A 57 -13.05 7.23 11.25
C ALA A 57 -11.63 7.45 11.81
N LEU A 58 -10.65 7.68 10.94
CA LEU A 58 -9.24 7.81 11.32
C LEU A 58 -8.86 9.27 11.59
N PRO A 59 -8.05 9.54 12.63
CA PRO A 59 -7.43 10.85 12.80
C PRO A 59 -6.40 11.12 11.69
N ALA A 60 -6.19 12.40 11.36
CA ALA A 60 -5.33 12.85 10.26
C ALA A 60 -3.91 12.25 10.28
N ASP A 61 -3.31 12.12 11.47
CA ASP A 61 -1.98 11.52 11.65
C ASP A 61 -1.91 10.05 11.22
N LEU A 62 -2.94 9.26 11.56
CA LEU A 62 -3.02 7.85 11.24
C LEU A 62 -3.42 7.64 9.78
N LEU A 63 -4.33 8.48 9.27
CA LEU A 63 -4.75 8.47 7.88
C LEU A 63 -3.55 8.69 6.93
N ARG A 64 -2.68 9.66 7.22
CA ARG A 64 -1.47 9.90 6.43
C ARG A 64 -0.56 8.68 6.34
N ARG A 65 -0.38 7.96 7.45
CA ARG A 65 0.46 6.75 7.49
C ARG A 65 -0.19 5.61 6.70
N TYR A 66 -1.51 5.46 6.85
CA TYR A 66 -2.31 4.49 6.13
C TYR A 66 -2.29 4.73 4.61
N GLU A 67 -2.48 5.97 4.16
CA GLU A 67 -2.42 6.34 2.73
C GLU A 67 -1.02 6.11 2.14
N ARG A 68 0.04 6.44 2.88
CA ARG A 68 1.42 6.14 2.45
C ARG A 68 1.62 4.64 2.22
N ARG A 69 1.17 3.82 3.17
CA ARG A 69 1.25 2.36 3.04
C ARG A 69 0.42 1.85 1.88
N GLN A 70 -0.78 2.39 1.66
CA GLN A 70 -1.60 2.05 0.48
C GLN A 70 -0.90 2.39 -0.83
N ALA A 71 -0.20 3.52 -0.90
CA ALA A 71 0.55 3.91 -2.09
C ALA A 71 1.71 2.95 -2.34
N GLU A 72 2.45 2.56 -1.29
CA GLU A 72 3.51 1.55 -1.38
C GLU A 72 2.97 0.18 -1.82
N ASP A 73 1.86 -0.27 -1.23
CA ASP A 73 1.19 -1.53 -1.59
C ASP A 73 0.64 -1.47 -3.03
N ALA A 74 0.10 -0.33 -3.45
CA ALA A 74 -0.38 -0.12 -4.81
C ALA A 74 0.78 -0.13 -5.81
N LEU A 75 1.95 0.40 -5.47
CA LEU A 75 3.16 0.31 -6.31
C LEU A 75 3.66 -1.14 -6.40
N MET A 76 3.61 -1.91 -5.31
CA MET A 76 3.99 -3.33 -5.34
C MET A 76 2.96 -4.18 -6.11
N ARG A 77 1.66 -3.99 -5.88
CA ARG A 77 0.56 -4.69 -6.56
C ARG A 77 0.35 -4.27 -8.00
N ALA A 78 0.74 -3.04 -8.35
CA ALA A 78 0.75 -2.62 -9.73
C ALA A 78 1.69 -3.51 -10.57
N GLU A 79 2.57 -4.31 -9.93
CA GLU A 79 3.49 -5.25 -10.57
C GLU A 79 4.00 -4.65 -11.88
N LEU A 80 4.38 -3.35 -11.85
CA LEU A 80 4.75 -2.61 -13.05
C LEU A 80 5.97 -3.35 -13.61
N PRO A 81 5.79 -4.21 -14.63
CA PRO A 81 6.80 -5.19 -14.98
C PRO A 81 7.94 -4.41 -15.60
N GLY A 82 9.00 -4.19 -14.82
CA GLY A 82 10.11 -3.36 -15.26
C GLY A 82 10.45 -2.14 -14.43
N LEU A 83 9.67 -1.74 -13.42
CA LEU A 83 10.07 -0.60 -12.59
C LEU A 83 11.23 -1.00 -11.67
N VAL A 84 12.44 -0.56 -11.99
CA VAL A 84 13.65 -0.81 -11.21
C VAL A 84 14.25 0.47 -10.67
N LYS A 85 14.78 0.39 -9.45
CA LYS A 85 15.43 1.50 -8.78
C LYS A 85 16.92 1.48 -9.08
N CYS A 86 17.46 2.59 -9.57
CA CYS A 86 18.90 2.71 -9.81
C CYS A 86 19.65 2.71 -8.47
N PRO A 87 20.65 1.84 -8.25
CA PRO A 87 21.39 1.76 -6.98
C PRO A 87 22.29 2.98 -6.70
N TYR A 88 22.56 3.80 -7.72
CA TYR A 88 23.49 4.93 -7.60
C TYR A 88 22.83 6.29 -7.34
N CYS A 89 21.62 6.51 -7.84
CA CYS A 89 20.94 7.81 -7.72
C CYS A 89 19.50 7.71 -7.22
N ASP A 90 19.09 6.51 -6.79
CA ASP A 90 17.74 6.18 -6.30
C ASP A 90 16.60 6.51 -7.28
N LEU A 91 16.92 6.86 -8.53
CA LEU A 91 15.95 7.15 -9.58
C LEU A 91 15.20 5.87 -9.95
N GLN A 92 13.87 5.94 -9.95
CA GLN A 92 13.03 4.88 -10.48
C GLN A 92 13.00 4.98 -11.99
N VAL A 93 13.39 3.89 -12.65
CA VAL A 93 13.45 3.77 -14.10
C VAL A 93 12.57 2.61 -14.52
N GLU A 94 11.69 2.84 -15.47
CA GLU A 94 10.95 1.77 -16.13
C GLU A 94 11.86 1.13 -17.18
N VAL A 95 12.18 -0.14 -16.98
CA VAL A 95 13.01 -0.96 -17.86
C VAL A 95 12.15 -2.10 -18.38
N PRO A 96 11.92 -2.19 -19.70
CA PRO A 96 11.08 -3.24 -20.29
C PRO A 96 11.45 -4.64 -19.78
N GLU A 97 10.47 -5.54 -19.70
CA GLU A 97 10.69 -6.88 -19.16
C GLU A 97 11.71 -7.69 -19.98
N GLU A 98 11.73 -7.48 -21.31
CA GLU A 98 12.72 -8.02 -22.25
C GLU A 98 14.15 -7.50 -22.01
N GLN A 99 14.27 -6.32 -21.39
CA GLN A 99 15.54 -5.67 -21.16
C GLN A 99 16.07 -6.03 -19.76
N ARG A 100 17.24 -6.68 -19.71
CA ARG A 100 17.88 -7.09 -18.45
C ARG A 100 18.78 -6.02 -17.84
N ILE A 101 19.12 -5.00 -18.63
CA ILE A 101 20.03 -3.93 -18.24
C ILE A 101 19.21 -2.67 -18.00
N LEU A 102 19.25 -2.14 -16.78
CA LEU A 102 18.82 -0.76 -16.53
C LEU A 102 19.90 0.17 -17.09
N LYS A 103 19.50 1.13 -17.91
CA LYS A 103 20.34 2.29 -18.22
C LYS A 103 19.71 3.50 -17.56
N CYS A 104 20.45 4.16 -16.67
CA CYS A 104 19.93 5.33 -16.00
C CYS A 104 19.76 6.47 -17.04
N PRO A 105 18.54 7.01 -17.24
CA PRO A 105 18.32 8.09 -18.19
C PRO A 105 18.88 9.43 -17.70
N ARG A 106 19.37 9.48 -16.44
CA ARG A 106 19.99 10.67 -15.87
C ARG A 106 21.39 10.85 -16.49
N PRO A 107 21.64 11.94 -17.24
CA PRO A 107 22.93 12.16 -17.89
C PRO A 107 24.10 12.33 -16.90
N SER A 108 23.81 12.72 -15.65
CA SER A 108 24.80 12.80 -14.58
C SER A 108 25.12 11.46 -13.88
N CYS A 109 24.30 10.42 -14.08
CA CYS A 109 24.57 9.08 -13.54
C CYS A 109 25.05 8.14 -14.65
N GLY A 110 24.32 8.07 -15.77
CA GLY A 110 24.67 7.27 -16.95
C GLY A 110 24.89 5.77 -16.70
N MET A 111 24.58 5.29 -15.50
CA MET A 111 24.96 3.95 -15.09
C MET A 111 24.14 2.88 -15.78
N GLU A 112 24.83 1.81 -16.17
CA GLU A 112 24.24 0.59 -16.67
C GLU A 112 24.45 -0.52 -15.64
N SER A 113 23.36 -1.08 -15.10
CA SER A 113 23.46 -2.26 -14.24
C SER A 113 22.36 -3.27 -14.58
N CYS A 114 22.51 -4.51 -14.13
CA CYS A 114 21.51 -5.54 -14.36
C CYS A 114 20.33 -5.34 -13.40
N LYS A 115 19.12 -5.35 -13.97
CA LYS A 115 17.87 -5.11 -13.23
C LYS A 115 17.59 -6.11 -12.11
N LEU A 116 18.23 -7.29 -12.16
CA LEU A 116 18.01 -8.41 -11.23
C LEU A 116 19.05 -8.48 -10.11
N CYS A 117 20.30 -8.09 -10.36
CA CYS A 117 21.37 -8.23 -9.36
C CYS A 117 21.85 -6.92 -8.74
N GLY A 118 21.51 -5.76 -9.33
CA GLY A 118 21.76 -4.45 -8.72
C GLY A 118 23.24 -4.09 -8.66
#